data_AF-A0A831LEA1-F1
#
_entry.id   AF-A0A831LEA1-F1
#
_cell.length_a   1.000
_cell.length_b   1.000
_cell.length_c   1.000
_cell.angle_alpha   90.00
_cell.angle_beta   90.00
_cell.angle_gamma   90.00
#
_symmetry.space_group_name_H-M   'P 1'
#
loop_
_entity.id
_entity.type
_entity.pdbx_description
1 polymer ?
#
loop_
_entity_poly.entity_id
_entity_poly.type
_entity_poly.pdbx_seq_one_letter_code
_entity_poly.pdbx_strand_id
1 'polypeptide(L)'
;MTAEYDAVQTVASLMALSARTAPKGKGVDTIRVEVVSGADLARLADAMRTYGEAHKLGFFSRDAKGVEQSDACVLIGCRGQEVAGINCGGCGYQTCAGMTAAVAGAPESGAAPFKGPN
;
A
#
# COMPACT_ATOMS: atom_id res chain seq x y z
N MET A 1 -24.61 -9.65 12.79
CA MET A 1 -23.47 -8.83 13.27
C MET A 1 -23.24 -9.19 14.73
N THR A 2 -21.98 -9.44 15.10
CA THR A 2 -21.58 -9.84 16.46
C THR A 2 -20.80 -8.70 17.11
N ALA A 3 -20.58 -8.77 18.43
CA ALA A 3 -19.77 -7.76 19.13
C ALA A 3 -18.32 -7.73 18.62
N GLU A 4 -17.79 -8.88 18.20
CA GLU A 4 -16.46 -9.01 17.59
C GLU A 4 -16.39 -8.25 16.25
N TYR A 5 -17.42 -8.35 15.42
CA TYR A 5 -17.49 -7.63 14.15
C TYR A 5 -17.39 -6.11 14.37
N ASP A 6 -18.18 -5.57 15.31
CA ASP A 6 -18.17 -4.13 15.63
C ASP A 6 -16.81 -3.69 16.24
N ALA A 7 -16.21 -4.55 17.07
CA ALA A 7 -14.89 -4.31 17.63
C ALA A 7 -13.82 -4.24 16.54
N VAL A 8 -13.86 -5.12 15.54
CA VAL A 8 -12.93 -5.09 14.40
C VAL A 8 -13.06 -3.79 13.61
N GLN A 9 -14.27 -3.30 13.32
CA GLN A 9 -14.46 -2.03 12.62
C GLN A 9 -13.89 -0.85 13.41
N THR A 10 -14.05 -0.87 14.74
CA THR A 10 -13.48 0.14 15.63
C THR A 10 -11.95 0.12 15.59
N VAL A 11 -11.35 -1.08 15.72
CA VAL A 11 -9.88 -1.25 15.66
C VAL A 11 -9.34 -0.79 14.31
N ALA A 12 -9.97 -1.19 13.20
CA ALA A 12 -9.56 -0.78 11.85
C ALA A 12 -9.59 0.75 11.69
N SER A 13 -10.61 1.42 12.23
CA SER A 13 -10.73 2.88 12.22
C SER A 13 -9.60 3.54 13.05
N LEU A 14 -9.27 3.00 14.21
CA LEU A 14 -8.18 3.49 15.05
C LEU A 14 -6.80 3.27 14.40
N MET A 15 -6.60 2.14 13.73
CA MET A 15 -5.39 1.88 12.95
C MET A 15 -5.25 2.88 11.80
N ALA A 16 -6.35 3.17 11.09
CA ALA A 16 -6.34 4.14 10.00
C ALA A 16 -6.04 5.56 10.48
N LEU A 17 -6.63 5.96 11.61
CA LEU A 17 -6.33 7.23 12.28
C LEU A 17 -4.85 7.31 12.65
N SER A 18 -4.33 6.28 13.34
CA SER A 18 -2.93 6.22 13.78
C SER A 18 -1.96 6.34 12.60
N ALA A 19 -2.21 5.60 11.52
CA ALA A 19 -1.42 5.69 10.29
C ALA A 19 -1.42 7.13 9.73
N ARG A 20 -2.58 7.80 9.67
CA ARG A 20 -2.69 9.18 9.19
C ARG A 20 -1.95 10.18 10.09
N THR A 21 -2.01 10.03 11.40
CA THR A 21 -1.45 11.00 12.35
C THR A 21 0.01 10.74 12.73
N ALA A 22 0.61 9.61 12.34
CA ALA A 22 2.04 9.36 12.57
C ALA A 22 2.91 10.53 12.05
N PRO A 23 4.11 10.80 12.59
CA PRO A 23 4.98 11.87 12.07
C PRO A 23 5.47 11.56 10.65
N LYS A 24 5.44 12.56 9.76
CA LYS A 24 5.93 12.46 8.37
C LYS A 24 7.08 13.43 8.13
N GLY A 25 7.98 13.08 7.21
CA GLY A 25 9.05 13.97 6.77
C GLY A 25 8.48 15.31 6.28
N LYS A 26 8.87 16.41 6.93
CA LYS A 26 8.33 17.77 6.69
C LYS A 26 6.78 17.88 6.76
N GLY A 27 6.11 16.96 7.44
CA GLY A 27 4.64 16.92 7.46
C GLY A 27 4.01 16.57 6.10
N VAL A 28 4.78 16.06 5.15
CA VAL A 28 4.29 15.66 3.82
C VAL A 28 3.64 14.28 3.91
N ASP A 29 2.33 14.25 3.70
CA ASP A 29 1.55 13.02 3.83
C ASP A 29 1.36 12.32 2.48
N THR A 30 2.21 11.30 2.26
CA THR A 30 2.24 10.53 1.01
C THR A 30 1.35 9.28 1.07
N ILE A 31 0.78 8.94 2.22
CA ILE A 31 0.03 7.70 2.38
C ILE A 31 -1.45 7.85 2.04
N ARG A 32 -2.04 6.76 1.53
CA ARG A 32 -3.48 6.55 1.40
C ARG A 32 -3.85 5.37 2.28
N VAL A 33 -4.93 5.54 3.05
CA VAL A 33 -5.42 4.50 3.96
C VAL A 33 -6.87 4.23 3.63
N GLU A 34 -7.23 2.97 3.49
CA GLU A 34 -8.60 2.51 3.26
C GLU A 34 -8.90 1.35 4.22
N VAL A 35 -10.13 1.30 4.75
CA VAL A 35 -10.64 0.14 5.49
C VAL A 35 -11.59 -0.60 4.58
N VAL A 36 -11.24 -1.82 4.21
CA VAL A 36 -12.04 -2.70 3.36
C VAL A 36 -12.82 -3.67 4.25
N SER A 37 -14.12 -3.80 4.02
CA SER A 37 -14.99 -4.70 4.79
C SER A 37 -16.15 -5.21 3.92
N GLY A 38 -16.87 -6.21 4.42
CA GLY A 38 -18.04 -6.77 3.73
C GLY A 38 -17.71 -7.28 2.33
N ALA A 39 -18.53 -6.92 1.34
CA ALA A 39 -18.39 -7.43 -0.03
C ALA A 39 -17.09 -7.00 -0.73
N ASP A 40 -16.45 -5.91 -0.29
CA ASP A 40 -15.22 -5.43 -0.91
C ASP A 40 -14.00 -6.31 -0.54
N LEU A 41 -14.07 -7.10 0.53
CA LEU A 41 -13.03 -8.09 0.87
C LEU A 41 -12.94 -9.19 -0.19
N ALA A 42 -14.08 -9.68 -0.68
CA ALA A 42 -14.12 -10.66 -1.76
C ALA A 42 -13.54 -10.08 -3.06
N ARG A 43 -13.91 -8.82 -3.40
CA ARG A 43 -13.36 -8.12 -4.57
C ARG A 43 -11.85 -7.94 -4.48
N LEU A 44 -11.33 -7.61 -3.29
CA LEU A 44 -9.91 -7.49 -3.04
C LEU A 44 -9.20 -8.85 -3.16
N ALA A 45 -9.76 -9.90 -2.55
CA ALA A 45 -9.22 -11.25 -2.61
C ALA A 45 -9.16 -11.77 -4.06
N ASP A 46 -10.18 -11.51 -4.88
CA ASP A 46 -10.20 -11.88 -6.29
C ASP A 46 -9.12 -11.13 -7.08
N ALA A 47 -8.97 -9.82 -6.86
CA ALA A 47 -7.89 -9.05 -7.48
C ALA A 47 -6.50 -9.59 -7.10
N MET A 48 -6.30 -9.98 -5.84
CA MET A 48 -5.07 -10.63 -5.39
C MET A 48 -4.83 -11.96 -6.09
N ARG A 49 -5.85 -12.82 -6.24
CA ARG A 49 -5.74 -14.10 -6.97
C ARG A 49 -5.38 -13.89 -8.43
N THR A 50 -6.12 -13.01 -9.13
CA THR A 50 -5.86 -12.67 -10.53
C THR A 50 -4.42 -12.19 -10.73
N TYR A 51 -3.95 -11.32 -9.85
CA TYR A 51 -2.57 -10.82 -9.90
C TYR A 51 -1.54 -11.93 -9.62
N GLY A 52 -1.77 -12.75 -8.60
CA GLY A 52 -0.91 -13.89 -8.26
C GLY A 52 -0.76 -14.89 -9.40
N GLU A 53 -1.85 -15.19 -10.09
CA GLU A 53 -1.86 -16.09 -11.26
C GLU A 53 -1.12 -15.48 -12.44
N ALA A 54 -1.42 -14.22 -12.79
CA ALA A 54 -0.81 -13.51 -13.91
C ALA A 54 0.73 -13.41 -13.76
N HIS A 55 1.21 -13.24 -12.52
CA HIS A 55 2.63 -13.06 -12.23
C HIS A 55 3.34 -14.31 -11.67
N LYS A 56 2.63 -15.45 -11.55
CA LYS A 56 3.15 -16.70 -10.96
C LYS A 56 3.68 -16.52 -9.53
N LEU A 57 3.00 -15.68 -8.74
CA LEU A 57 3.32 -15.35 -7.35
C LEU A 57 2.30 -15.99 -6.40
N GLY A 58 2.50 -17.27 -6.06
CA GLY A 58 1.53 -18.06 -5.30
C GLY A 58 1.19 -17.53 -3.89
N PHE A 59 2.02 -16.63 -3.33
CA PHE A 59 1.71 -16.02 -2.03
C PHE A 59 0.51 -15.08 -2.08
N PHE A 60 0.20 -14.46 -3.23
CA PHE A 60 -0.99 -13.63 -3.37
C PHE A 60 -2.27 -14.46 -3.22
N SER A 61 -2.34 -15.64 -3.84
CA SER A 61 -3.49 -16.54 -3.71
C SER A 61 -3.63 -17.08 -2.27
N ARG A 62 -2.50 -17.32 -1.59
CA ARG A 62 -2.49 -17.70 -0.16
C ARG A 62 -3.07 -16.59 0.72
N ASP A 63 -2.60 -15.36 0.54
CA ASP A 63 -3.02 -14.22 1.37
C ASP A 63 -4.47 -13.77 1.04
N ALA A 64 -4.90 -13.91 -0.21
CA ALA A 64 -6.28 -13.64 -0.62
C ALA A 64 -7.30 -14.43 0.20
N LYS A 65 -7.00 -15.69 0.54
CA LYS A 65 -7.85 -16.51 1.42
C LYS A 65 -7.99 -15.90 2.81
N GLY A 66 -6.92 -15.34 3.36
CA GLY A 66 -6.96 -14.66 4.66
C GLY A 66 -7.80 -13.39 4.61
N VAL A 67 -7.64 -12.58 3.56
CA VAL A 67 -8.42 -11.35 3.35
C VAL A 67 -9.92 -11.65 3.22
N GLU A 68 -10.29 -12.64 2.41
CA GLU A 68 -11.69 -13.04 2.19
C GLU A 68 -12.37 -13.54 3.47
N GLN A 69 -11.62 -14.12 4.40
CA GLN A 69 -12.11 -14.65 5.67
C GLN A 69 -12.05 -13.64 6.82
N SER A 70 -11.59 -12.41 6.57
CA SER A 70 -11.48 -11.37 7.59
C SER A 70 -12.79 -10.60 7.75
N ASP A 71 -13.00 -9.94 8.90
CA ASP A 71 -14.11 -9.00 9.09
C ASP A 71 -13.79 -7.59 8.54
N ALA A 72 -12.50 -7.23 8.49
CA ALA A 72 -11.98 -6.04 7.84
C ALA A 72 -10.50 -6.20 7.44
N CYS A 73 -10.05 -5.41 6.48
CA CYS A 73 -8.65 -5.30 6.07
C CYS A 73 -8.27 -3.81 5.99
N VAL A 74 -7.20 -3.40 6.67
CA VAL A 74 -6.66 -2.03 6.57
C VAL A 74 -5.61 -2.01 5.47
N LEU A 75 -5.90 -1.31 4.38
CA LEU A 75 -4.96 -1.11 3.28
C LEU A 75 -4.23 0.21 3.46
N ILE A 76 -2.90 0.18 3.38
CA ILE A 76 -2.04 1.36 3.41
C ILE A 76 -1.19 1.37 2.15
N GLY A 77 -1.45 2.33 1.26
CA GLY A 77 -0.62 2.62 0.10
C GLY A 77 0.19 3.90 0.29
N CYS A 78 1.24 4.10 -0.51
CA CYS A 78 2.02 5.33 -0.50
C CYS A 78 2.34 5.83 -1.90
N ARG A 79 2.37 7.14 -2.09
CA ARG A 79 2.90 7.80 -3.29
C ARG A 79 4.41 7.91 -3.15
N GLY A 80 5.11 6.80 -3.35
CA GLY A 80 6.55 6.65 -3.07
C GLY A 80 7.48 7.63 -3.80
N GLN A 81 7.00 8.24 -4.89
CA GLN A 81 7.76 9.16 -5.73
C GLN A 81 7.74 10.62 -5.22
N GLU A 82 6.94 10.91 -4.19
CA GLU A 82 6.91 12.25 -3.58
C GLU A 82 8.17 12.49 -2.73
N VAL A 83 8.78 13.66 -2.91
CA VAL A 83 10.04 14.02 -2.23
C VAL A 83 9.79 14.97 -1.07
N ALA A 84 10.50 14.76 0.04
CA ALA A 84 10.52 15.70 1.16
C ALA A 84 11.39 16.95 0.90
N GLY A 85 12.14 16.99 -0.21
CA GLY A 85 12.97 18.14 -0.58
C GLY A 85 14.06 18.47 0.45
N ILE A 86 14.64 17.45 1.08
CA ILE A 86 15.74 17.58 2.06
C ILE A 86 17.05 16.96 1.60
N ASN A 87 17.08 16.33 0.41
CA ASN A 87 18.27 15.68 -0.15
C ASN A 87 18.94 14.72 0.86
N CYS A 88 18.14 13.93 1.59
CA CYS A 88 18.61 13.11 2.71
C CYS A 88 19.37 11.84 2.32
N GLY A 89 19.42 11.47 1.03
CA GLY A 89 20.07 10.23 0.60
C GLY A 89 19.32 8.93 0.88
N GLY A 90 18.19 8.95 1.60
CA GLY A 90 17.47 7.72 2.01
C GLY A 90 16.92 6.86 0.86
N CYS A 91 16.77 7.44 -0.34
CA CYS A 91 16.39 6.74 -1.56
C CYS A 91 17.60 6.26 -2.40
N GLY A 92 18.83 6.45 -1.91
CA GLY A 92 20.07 6.12 -2.64
C GLY A 92 20.58 7.23 -3.58
N TYR A 93 19.90 8.37 -3.70
CA TYR A 93 20.31 9.51 -4.53
C TYR A 93 20.77 10.70 -3.69
N GLN A 94 21.81 11.40 -4.14
CA GLN A 94 22.34 12.59 -3.46
C GLN A 94 21.33 13.75 -3.39
N THR A 95 20.45 13.89 -4.39
CA THR A 95 19.42 14.92 -4.41
C THR A 95 18.05 14.33 -4.71
N CYS A 96 17.01 14.96 -4.17
CA CYS A 96 15.62 14.64 -4.48
C CYS A 96 15.36 14.78 -6.00
N ALA A 97 15.94 15.82 -6.63
CA ALA A 97 15.86 16.01 -8.07
C ALA A 97 16.48 14.84 -8.86
N GLY A 98 17.62 14.29 -8.39
CA GLY A 98 18.25 13.12 -8.98
C GLY A 98 17.36 11.87 -8.92
N MET A 99 16.70 11.63 -7.78
CA MET A 99 15.73 10.54 -7.66
C MET A 99 14.52 10.74 -8.59
N THR A 100 13.91 11.94 -8.59
CA THR A 100 12.76 12.24 -9.45
C THR A 100 13.10 12.11 -10.93
N ALA A 101 14.29 12.53 -11.35
CA ALA A 101 14.75 12.35 -12.73
C ALA A 101 14.90 10.87 -13.09
N ALA A 102 15.41 10.05 -12.18
CA ALA A 102 15.52 8.60 -12.38
C ALA A 102 14.14 7.92 -12.49
N VAL A 103 13.16 8.33 -11.68
CA VAL A 103 11.76 7.85 -11.78
C VAL A 103 11.14 8.21 -13.13
N ALA A 104 11.37 9.44 -13.60
CA ALA A 104 10.79 9.93 -14.85
C ALA A 104 11.43 9.27 -16.09
N GLY A 105 12.72 8.91 -16.02
CA GLY A 105 13.45 8.27 -17.10
C GLY A 105 13.34 6.73 -17.15
N ALA A 106 12.68 6.11 -16.16
CA ALA A 106 12.57 4.66 -16.11
C ALA A 106 11.62 4.15 -17.23
N PRO A 107 12.04 3.15 -18.04
CA PRO A 107 11.18 2.56 -19.06
C PRO A 107 9.97 1.88 -18.41
N GLU A 108 8.85 1.79 -19.14
CA GLU A 108 7.72 0.98 -18.69
C GLU A 108 8.19 -0.47 -18.53
N SER A 109 8.18 -0.94 -17.29
CA SER A 109 8.59 -2.28 -16.94
C SER A 109 7.50 -3.26 -17.36
N GLY A 110 7.65 -3.88 -18.53
CA GLY A 110 6.81 -4.99 -18.96
C GLY A 110 7.03 -6.29 -18.17
N ALA A 111 8.12 -6.37 -17.39
CA ALA A 111 8.57 -7.60 -16.72
C ALA A 111 8.34 -7.61 -15.19
N ALA A 112 8.47 -6.47 -14.52
CA ALA A 112 8.22 -6.33 -13.09
C ALA A 112 7.02 -5.39 -12.83
N PRO A 113 6.13 -5.72 -11.88
CA PRO A 113 4.91 -4.96 -11.66
C PRO A 113 5.12 -3.63 -10.91
N PHE A 114 6.30 -3.43 -10.31
CA PHE A 114 6.67 -2.19 -9.64
C PHE A 114 7.95 -1.65 -10.26
N LYS A 115 8.06 -0.32 -10.37
CA LYS A 115 9.23 0.39 -10.87
C LYS A 115 9.96 1.05 -9.71
N GLY A 116 11.30 1.04 -9.77
CA GLY A 116 12.13 1.91 -8.93
C GLY A 116 12.59 3.16 -9.70
N PRO A 117 13.24 4.11 -9.02
CA PRO A 117 13.43 4.16 -7.57
C PRO A 117 12.16 4.67 -6.85
N ASN A 118 11.76 3.96 -5.79
CA ASN A 118 10.47 4.02 -5.05
C ASN A 118 9.22 3.57 -5.81
#